data_AF-A0A8K1G2K4-F1
#
_entry.id   AF-A0A8K1G2K4-F1
#
_cell.length_a   1.000
_cell.length_b   1.000
_cell.length_c   1.000
_cell.angle_alpha   90.00
_cell.angle_beta   90.00
_cell.angle_gamma   90.00
#
_symmetry.space_group_name_H-M   'P 1'
#
loop_
_entity.id
_entity.type
_entity.pdbx_description
1 polymer ?
#
loop_
_entity_poly.entity_id
_entity_poly.type
_entity_poly.pdbx_seq_one_letter_code
_entity_poly.pdbx_strand_id
1 'polypeptide(L)'
;MLLCSRPCLRRGGHFQVFYWSHLSYIPVWFLLLLHAPHFWKWFLIPGSLFVLEKVLGWAWRRAGDLHILEAKLLPSKVTHLVIQRPKSFRFQPGDYVYLNVPAIAAYEWHPFSISSAPEQTETLWLHIRALGQWTNKLYEYFQQLELHGPEPDPPGKSRRREQEGSVASGGDGAVELVSFRPSGTTFPGKDPEQGGSGTGETQRSCSVKCFLDGPYGTPSRRIFTSEHAVLIGAGIGITPFASILQSIMFRYRRRRQSCPSCGFSWSEERWDEEMTLRKVDFIWITRDQQHLQWFLSLLAKLETEQAELEPGGKFLELHLYMTSALGKGDVKALGLQLALDLLAAQENRDSITGLRTRTQPGRPDWDKVFGKVAAEQRGKVRVFFCGSAGLAKVIRRHCRSFGFAFSKENF
;
A
#
# COMPACT_ATOMS: atom_id res chain seq x y z
N MET A 1 -15.00 15.84 28.49
CA MET A 1 -14.95 16.03 27.02
C MET A 1 -13.90 17.03 26.56
N LEU A 2 -14.05 18.33 26.87
CA LEU A 2 -13.19 19.40 26.31
C LEU A 2 -11.70 19.27 26.65
N LEU A 3 -11.36 18.80 27.86
CA LEU A 3 -9.97 18.54 28.24
C LEU A 3 -9.39 17.36 27.45
N CYS A 4 -10.16 16.27 27.36
CA CYS A 4 -9.73 15.04 26.69
C CYS A 4 -9.72 15.14 25.15
N SER A 5 -10.37 16.16 24.55
CA SER A 5 -10.33 16.42 23.10
C SER A 5 -9.04 17.11 22.63
N ARG A 6 -8.20 17.57 23.57
CA ARG A 6 -6.94 18.25 23.24
C ARG A 6 -6.02 17.34 22.41
N PRO A 7 -5.31 17.89 21.40
CA PRO A 7 -4.44 17.11 20.51
C PRO A 7 -3.41 16.27 21.25
N CYS A 8 -2.89 16.74 22.39
CA CYS A 8 -1.91 16.04 23.20
C CYS A 8 -2.44 14.69 23.74
N LEU A 9 -3.69 14.63 24.20
CA LEU A 9 -4.28 13.40 24.73
C LEU A 9 -4.73 12.47 23.60
N ARG A 10 -5.33 13.04 22.54
CA ARG A 10 -5.77 12.26 21.38
C ARG A 10 -4.61 11.64 20.59
N ARG A 11 -3.46 12.33 20.50
CA ARG A 11 -2.26 11.85 19.79
C ARG A 11 -1.21 11.24 20.73
N GLY A 12 -1.45 11.24 22.04
CA GLY A 12 -0.48 10.86 23.07
C GLY A 12 -0.52 9.39 23.51
N GLY A 13 -1.37 8.54 22.93
CA GLY A 13 -1.41 7.09 23.25
C GLY A 13 -2.58 6.64 24.07
N HIS A 14 -3.38 7.57 24.58
CA HIS A 14 -4.54 7.26 25.40
C HIS A 14 -5.82 7.54 24.63
N PHE A 15 -5.94 7.01 23.41
CA PHE A 15 -7.14 7.18 22.59
C PHE A 15 -8.39 6.63 23.31
N GLN A 16 -8.27 5.58 24.11
CA GLN A 16 -9.37 5.07 24.93
C GLN A 16 -9.91 6.13 25.90
N VAL A 17 -9.04 6.95 26.52
CA VAL A 17 -9.48 8.05 27.41
C VAL A 17 -10.23 9.11 26.62
N PHE A 18 -9.73 9.45 25.42
CA PHE A 18 -10.46 10.31 24.49
C PHE A 18 -11.84 9.70 24.13
N TYR A 19 -11.89 8.43 23.75
CA TYR A 19 -13.10 7.73 23.34
C TYR A 19 -14.15 7.70 24.45
N TRP A 20 -13.82 7.18 25.64
CA TRP A 20 -14.76 7.07 26.76
C TRP A 20 -15.23 8.43 27.26
N SER A 21 -14.31 9.40 27.35
CA SER A 21 -14.68 10.76 27.73
C SER A 21 -15.60 11.44 26.71
N HIS A 22 -15.50 11.11 25.42
CA HIS A 22 -16.42 11.62 24.40
C HIS A 22 -17.73 10.85 24.40
N LEU A 23 -17.72 9.54 24.63
CA LEU A 23 -18.93 8.72 24.76
C LEU A 23 -19.88 9.20 25.86
N SER A 24 -19.36 9.98 26.83
CA SER A 24 -20.18 10.68 27.82
C SER A 24 -21.21 11.66 27.22
N TYR A 25 -21.28 11.85 25.89
CA TYR A 25 -22.37 12.62 25.26
C TYR A 25 -23.71 11.94 25.44
N ILE A 26 -23.74 10.61 25.55
CA ILE A 26 -24.96 9.83 25.78
C ILE A 26 -25.61 10.20 27.12
N PRO A 27 -24.91 10.11 28.27
CA PRO A 27 -25.49 10.55 29.54
C PRO A 27 -25.76 12.06 29.56
N VAL A 28 -24.97 12.90 28.88
CA VAL A 28 -25.27 14.33 28.78
C VAL A 28 -26.58 14.59 28.03
N TRP A 29 -26.85 13.91 26.92
CA TRP A 29 -28.12 14.01 26.19
C TRP A 29 -29.29 13.55 27.06
N PHE A 30 -29.13 12.46 27.81
CA PHE A 30 -30.14 11.99 28.74
C PHE A 30 -30.42 13.02 29.85
N LEU A 31 -29.38 13.60 30.45
CA LEU A 31 -29.53 14.65 31.46
C LEU A 31 -30.19 15.91 30.90
N LEU A 32 -29.88 16.30 29.66
CA LEU A 32 -30.53 17.43 28.99
C LEU A 32 -32.02 17.19 28.75
N LEU A 33 -32.42 15.95 28.40
CA LEU A 33 -33.83 15.59 28.28
C LEU A 33 -34.59 15.70 29.61
N LEU A 34 -33.94 15.39 30.74
CA LEU A 34 -34.53 15.53 32.08
C LEU A 34 -34.54 16.99 32.58
N HIS A 35 -33.46 17.74 32.32
CA HIS A 35 -33.28 19.10 32.82
C HIS A 35 -34.15 20.12 32.07
N ALA A 36 -34.34 19.94 30.76
CA ALA A 36 -35.01 20.90 29.90
C ALA A 36 -36.29 20.30 29.27
N PRO A 37 -37.49 20.68 29.75
CA PRO A 37 -38.76 20.06 29.34
C PRO A 37 -39.14 20.28 27.86
N HIS A 38 -38.51 21.22 27.17
CA HIS A 38 -38.71 21.47 25.74
C HIS A 38 -37.55 21.00 24.85
N PHE A 39 -36.46 20.46 25.41
CA PHE A 39 -35.30 20.03 24.62
C PHE A 39 -35.63 18.90 23.64
N TRP A 40 -36.55 18.00 24.01
CA TRP A 40 -36.96 16.87 23.17
C TRP A 40 -37.47 17.30 21.78
N LYS A 41 -38.11 18.48 21.66
CA LYS A 41 -38.60 19.01 20.38
C LYS A 41 -37.45 19.27 19.40
N TRP A 42 -36.32 19.75 19.91
CA TRP A 42 -35.12 20.03 19.14
C TRP A 42 -34.24 18.80 18.94
N PHE A 43 -34.32 17.82 19.86
CA PHE A 43 -33.54 16.58 19.79
C PHE A 43 -34.16 15.52 18.90
N LEU A 44 -35.49 15.48 18.74
CA LEU A 44 -36.20 14.40 18.07
C LEU A 44 -35.68 14.13 16.65
N ILE A 45 -35.60 15.16 15.81
CA ILE A 45 -35.17 14.99 14.41
C ILE A 45 -33.66 14.69 14.33
N PRO A 46 -32.75 15.51 14.90
CA PRO A 46 -31.31 15.26 14.80
C PRO A 46 -30.87 13.98 15.52
N GLY A 47 -31.46 13.68 16.68
CA GLY A 47 -31.19 12.48 17.47
C GLY A 47 -31.64 11.21 16.74
N SER A 48 -32.84 11.20 16.16
CA SER A 48 -33.32 10.06 15.36
C SER A 48 -32.44 9.82 14.13
N LEU A 49 -32.06 10.88 13.41
CA LEU A 49 -31.17 10.79 12.26
C LEU A 49 -29.79 10.25 12.65
N PHE A 50 -29.23 10.73 13.77
CA PHE A 50 -27.96 10.24 14.29
C PHE A 50 -28.03 8.75 14.68
N VAL A 51 -29.07 8.34 15.41
CA VAL A 51 -29.25 6.94 15.80
C VAL A 51 -29.41 6.06 14.57
N LEU A 52 -30.23 6.48 13.59
CA LEU A 52 -30.41 5.77 12.33
C LEU A 52 -29.08 5.59 11.59
N GLU A 53 -28.28 6.66 11.44
CA GLU A 53 -26.94 6.59 10.82
C GLU A 53 -26.03 5.58 11.56
N LYS A 54 -26.03 5.59 12.90
CA LYS A 54 -25.19 4.67 13.68
C LYS A 54 -25.64 3.22 13.61
N VAL A 55 -26.95 2.96 13.63
CA VAL A 55 -27.52 1.61 13.49
C VAL A 55 -27.25 1.06 12.10
N LEU A 56 -27.51 1.85 11.05
CA LEU A 56 -27.21 1.46 9.67
C LEU A 56 -25.72 1.18 9.47
N GLY A 57 -24.86 2.07 9.95
CA GLY A 57 -23.40 1.88 9.86
C GLY A 57 -22.92 0.67 10.65
N TRP A 58 -23.48 0.39 11.83
CA TRP A 58 -23.12 -0.79 12.62
C TRP A 58 -23.57 -2.08 11.97
N ALA A 59 -24.79 -2.12 11.44
CA ALA A 59 -25.31 -3.26 10.68
C ALA A 59 -24.45 -3.53 9.45
N TRP A 60 -24.10 -2.49 8.68
CA TRP A 60 -23.24 -2.60 7.50
C TRP A 60 -21.85 -3.13 7.84
N ARG A 61 -21.22 -2.61 8.90
CA ARG A 61 -19.89 -3.07 9.35
C ARG A 61 -19.88 -4.53 9.78
N ARG A 62 -20.96 -5.03 10.40
CA ARG A 62 -21.05 -6.43 10.82
C ARG A 62 -21.46 -7.39 9.70
N ALA A 63 -22.10 -6.89 8.66
CA ALA A 63 -22.52 -7.71 7.53
C ALA A 63 -21.33 -8.21 6.67
N GLY A 64 -20.20 -7.50 6.69
CA GLY A 64 -18.97 -7.92 6.01
C GLY A 64 -18.06 -8.73 6.92
N ASP A 65 -17.94 -10.04 6.68
CA ASP A 65 -16.93 -10.87 7.36
C ASP A 65 -15.58 -10.75 6.63
N LEU A 66 -14.92 -9.62 6.88
CA LEU A 66 -13.67 -9.25 6.22
C LEU A 66 -12.45 -9.78 7.00
N HIS A 67 -11.57 -10.48 6.28
CA HIS A 67 -10.34 -11.04 6.84
C HIS A 67 -9.11 -10.52 6.08
N ILE A 68 -8.06 -10.23 6.85
CA ILE A 68 -6.70 -10.06 6.33
C ILE A 68 -6.22 -11.46 5.99
N LEU A 69 -5.93 -11.71 4.71
CA LEU A 69 -5.49 -12.99 4.17
C LEU A 69 -3.99 -13.21 4.38
N GLU A 70 -3.22 -12.14 4.25
CA GLU A 70 -1.77 -12.16 4.39
C GLU A 70 -1.28 -10.82 4.93
N ALA A 71 -0.27 -10.87 5.79
CA ALA A 71 0.45 -9.71 6.26
C ALA A 71 1.94 -9.97 6.08
N LYS A 72 2.61 -9.15 5.26
CA LYS A 72 4.07 -9.21 5.06
C LYS A 72 4.74 -8.03 5.75
N LEU A 73 5.71 -8.32 6.61
CA LEU A 73 6.58 -7.29 7.16
C LEU A 73 7.68 -6.94 6.16
N LEU A 74 7.69 -5.70 5.71
CA LEU A 74 8.66 -5.17 4.77
C LEU A 74 9.74 -4.40 5.52
N PRO A 75 10.94 -4.26 4.92
CA PRO A 75 12.00 -3.43 5.49
C PRO A 75 11.50 -2.05 5.90
N SER A 76 12.13 -1.50 6.92
CA SER A 76 11.89 -0.13 7.40
C SER A 76 10.50 0.13 8.01
N LYS A 77 9.97 -0.92 8.66
CA LYS A 77 8.73 -0.89 9.43
C LYS A 77 7.48 -0.56 8.59
N VAL A 78 7.35 -1.22 7.45
CA VAL A 78 6.13 -1.17 6.64
C VAL A 78 5.44 -2.52 6.71
N THR A 79 4.13 -2.52 6.98
CA THR A 79 3.29 -3.71 6.94
C THR A 79 2.49 -3.69 5.64
N HIS A 80 2.67 -4.70 4.80
CA HIS A 80 1.85 -4.94 3.62
C HIS A 80 0.71 -5.88 3.99
N LEU A 81 -0.53 -5.38 3.96
CA LEU A 81 -1.73 -6.15 4.25
C LEU A 81 -2.44 -6.50 2.95
N VAL A 82 -2.71 -7.79 2.75
CA VAL A 82 -3.58 -8.32 1.70
C VAL A 82 -4.92 -8.67 2.33
N ILE A 83 -5.95 -7.92 1.97
CA ILE A 83 -7.30 -8.07 2.51
C ILE A 83 -8.20 -8.66 1.43
N GLN A 84 -9.10 -9.56 1.78
CA GLN A 84 -10.10 -10.05 0.85
C GLN A 84 -11.03 -8.91 0.41
N ARG A 85 -11.20 -8.73 -0.90
CA ARG A 85 -12.07 -7.68 -1.44
C ARG A 85 -13.53 -8.16 -1.47
N PRO A 86 -14.49 -7.42 -0.87
CA PRO A 86 -15.90 -7.74 -1.04
C PRO A 86 -16.35 -7.58 -2.49
N LYS A 87 -17.19 -8.48 -3.00
CA LYS A 87 -17.66 -8.46 -4.41
C LYS A 87 -18.36 -7.14 -4.80
N SER A 88 -19.05 -6.49 -3.87
CA SER A 88 -19.72 -5.20 -4.08
C SER A 88 -18.81 -3.98 -3.87
N PHE A 89 -17.57 -4.18 -3.43
CA PHE A 89 -16.65 -3.09 -3.13
C PHE A 89 -16.00 -2.54 -4.41
N ARG A 90 -16.50 -1.41 -4.90
CA ARG A 90 -15.97 -0.70 -6.08
C ARG A 90 -15.26 0.57 -5.64
N PHE A 91 -13.98 0.70 -5.98
CA PHE A 91 -13.17 1.88 -5.69
C PHE A 91 -12.47 2.38 -6.95
N GLN A 92 -11.97 3.62 -6.91
CA GLN A 92 -11.15 4.21 -7.96
C GLN A 92 -9.68 4.31 -7.54
N PRO A 93 -8.73 4.35 -8.50
CA PRO A 93 -7.31 4.44 -8.17
C PRO A 93 -7.00 5.69 -7.37
N GLY A 94 -6.26 5.54 -6.27
CA GLY A 94 -5.93 6.62 -5.34
C GLY A 94 -7.01 6.91 -4.29
N ASP A 95 -8.11 6.15 -4.25
CA ASP A 95 -9.05 6.18 -3.12
C ASP A 95 -8.40 5.63 -1.84
N TYR A 96 -8.97 6.00 -0.68
CA TYR A 96 -8.54 5.50 0.63
C TYR A 96 -9.70 4.87 1.39
N VAL A 97 -9.36 4.06 2.41
CA VAL A 97 -10.32 3.38 3.29
C VAL A 97 -9.94 3.62 4.74
N TYR A 98 -10.93 3.58 5.62
CA TYR A 98 -10.68 3.46 7.05
C TYR A 98 -10.63 1.98 7.42
N LEU A 99 -9.54 1.58 8.06
CA LEU A 99 -9.30 0.24 8.54
C LEU A 99 -9.50 0.20 10.06
N ASN A 100 -10.24 -0.81 10.52
CA ASN A 100 -10.29 -1.22 11.91
C ASN A 100 -9.84 -2.67 12.03
N VAL A 101 -8.94 -2.93 12.98
CA VAL A 101 -8.47 -4.29 13.31
C VAL A 101 -8.75 -4.51 14.80
N PRO A 102 -9.83 -5.21 15.16
CA PRO A 102 -10.25 -5.35 16.56
C PRO A 102 -9.20 -5.97 17.48
N ALA A 103 -8.37 -6.88 16.95
CA ALA A 103 -7.26 -7.49 17.67
C ALA A 103 -6.22 -6.47 18.18
N ILE A 104 -6.13 -5.31 17.53
CA ILE A 104 -5.20 -4.23 17.89
C ILE A 104 -5.93 -3.14 18.67
N ALA A 105 -7.06 -2.67 18.14
CA ALA A 105 -7.90 -1.66 18.77
C ALA A 105 -9.35 -1.77 18.28
N ALA A 106 -10.23 -2.26 19.15
CA ALA A 106 -11.65 -2.50 18.84
C ALA A 106 -12.43 -1.25 18.39
N TYR A 107 -12.01 -0.04 18.77
CA TYR A 107 -12.78 1.19 18.55
C TYR A 107 -12.04 2.26 17.73
N GLU A 108 -10.88 1.93 17.17
CA GLU A 108 -10.07 2.88 16.42
C GLU A 108 -10.12 2.62 14.91
N TRP A 109 -10.40 3.67 14.15
CA TRP A 109 -10.45 3.63 12.69
C TRP A 109 -9.36 4.53 12.13
N HIS A 110 -8.52 4.00 11.25
CA HIS A 110 -7.37 4.72 10.71
C HIS A 110 -7.42 4.75 9.17
N PRO A 111 -7.23 5.91 8.52
CA PRO A 111 -7.30 6.02 7.07
C PRO A 111 -6.00 5.54 6.41
N PHE A 112 -6.14 4.75 5.35
CA PHE A 112 -5.02 4.29 4.52
C PHE A 112 -5.41 4.29 3.04
N SER A 113 -4.51 4.79 2.20
CA SER A 113 -4.67 4.72 0.74
C SER A 113 -4.64 3.27 0.27
N ILE A 114 -5.56 2.94 -0.63
CA ILE A 114 -5.53 1.65 -1.31
C ILE A 114 -4.33 1.68 -2.26
N SER A 115 -3.46 0.68 -2.14
CA SER A 115 -2.24 0.56 -2.94
C SER A 115 -2.37 -0.40 -4.12
N SER A 116 -3.36 -1.31 -4.10
CA SER A 116 -3.72 -2.14 -5.25
C SER A 116 -4.54 -1.38 -6.28
N ALA A 117 -4.50 -1.84 -7.53
CA ALA A 117 -5.33 -1.30 -8.61
C ALA A 117 -6.78 -1.83 -8.48
N PRO A 118 -7.81 -1.05 -8.85
CA PRO A 118 -9.20 -1.51 -8.82
C PRO A 118 -9.49 -2.65 -9.81
N GLU A 119 -8.62 -2.87 -10.79
CA GLU A 119 -8.71 -3.99 -11.73
C GLU A 119 -8.31 -5.33 -11.09
N GLN A 120 -7.71 -5.33 -9.89
CA GLN A 120 -7.54 -6.53 -9.08
C GLN A 120 -8.84 -6.84 -8.31
N THR A 121 -9.58 -7.85 -8.74
CA THR A 121 -10.94 -8.14 -8.25
C THR A 121 -10.99 -8.86 -6.91
N GLU A 122 -9.98 -9.66 -6.59
CA GLU A 122 -10.02 -10.57 -5.43
C GLU A 122 -9.47 -9.96 -4.14
N THR A 123 -8.50 -9.05 -4.24
CA THR A 123 -7.74 -8.55 -3.09
C THR A 123 -7.59 -7.04 -3.07
N LEU A 124 -7.49 -6.49 -1.86
CA LEU A 124 -7.23 -5.10 -1.57
C LEU A 124 -5.93 -4.99 -0.78
N TRP A 125 -4.99 -4.18 -1.26
CA TRP A 125 -3.66 -4.06 -0.63
C TRP A 125 -3.51 -2.73 0.08
N LEU A 126 -3.00 -2.77 1.31
CA LEU A 126 -2.62 -1.60 2.09
C LEU A 126 -1.14 -1.68 2.47
N HIS A 127 -0.39 -0.61 2.23
CA HIS A 127 0.98 -0.44 2.70
C HIS A 127 1.02 0.56 3.85
N ILE A 128 1.20 0.07 5.06
CA ILE A 128 1.06 0.85 6.29
C ILE A 128 2.44 1.02 6.93
N ARG A 129 2.91 2.26 7.05
CA ARG A 129 4.18 2.57 7.73
C ARG A 129 3.96 2.77 9.23
N ALA A 130 4.84 2.18 10.04
CA ALA A 130 4.85 2.33 11.48
C ALA A 130 5.41 3.71 11.89
N LEU A 131 4.52 4.70 12.01
CA LEU A 131 4.85 6.09 12.38
C LEU A 131 4.16 6.56 13.66
N GLY A 132 2.98 6.02 13.94
CA GLY A 132 2.19 6.30 15.14
C GLY A 132 2.01 5.06 16.00
N GLN A 133 1.40 5.25 17.18
CA GLN A 133 1.22 4.17 18.15
C GLN A 133 0.37 3.02 17.61
N TRP A 134 -0.75 3.31 16.96
CA TRP A 134 -1.59 2.27 16.36
C TRP A 134 -0.86 1.50 15.27
N THR A 135 -0.17 2.20 14.36
CA THR A 135 0.59 1.56 13.28
C THR A 135 1.81 0.77 13.79
N ASN A 136 2.42 1.18 14.91
CA ASN A 136 3.48 0.41 15.57
C ASN A 136 2.91 -0.87 16.18
N LYS A 137 1.77 -0.79 16.89
CA LYS A 137 1.09 -1.97 17.43
C LYS A 137 0.67 -2.95 16.34
N LEU A 138 0.20 -2.45 15.20
CA LEU A 138 -0.11 -3.27 14.02
C LEU A 138 1.13 -4.03 13.55
N TYR A 139 2.26 -3.34 13.40
CA TYR A 139 3.52 -3.94 12.98
C TYR A 139 4.00 -5.00 13.99
N GLU A 140 4.01 -4.67 15.27
CA GLU A 140 4.42 -5.57 16.37
C GLU A 140 3.52 -6.80 16.47
N TYR A 141 2.20 -6.64 16.30
CA TYR A 141 1.24 -7.75 16.32
C TYR A 141 1.57 -8.79 15.24
N PHE A 142 1.76 -8.35 13.99
CA PHE A 142 2.12 -9.27 12.91
C PHE A 142 3.56 -9.82 13.06
N GLN A 143 4.47 -9.05 13.66
CA GLN A 143 5.81 -9.53 13.99
C GLN A 143 5.77 -10.68 15.00
N GLN A 144 4.93 -10.58 16.03
CA GLN A 144 4.75 -11.64 17.01
C GLN A 144 4.09 -12.88 16.40
N LEU A 145 3.10 -12.69 15.51
CA LEU A 145 2.47 -13.80 14.78
C LEU A 145 3.45 -14.55 13.86
N GLU A 146 4.38 -13.84 13.20
CA GLU A 146 5.44 -14.47 12.40
C GLU A 146 6.37 -15.33 13.28
N LEU A 147 6.68 -14.88 14.49
CA LEU A 147 7.60 -15.54 15.42
C LEU A 147 6.99 -16.73 16.16
N HIS A 148 5.71 -16.68 16.54
CA HIS A 148 5.10 -17.70 17.42
C HIS A 148 4.30 -18.80 16.70
N GLY A 149 3.98 -18.65 15.41
CA GLY A 149 3.15 -19.62 14.68
C GLY A 149 1.71 -19.72 15.20
N PRO A 150 0.75 -20.28 14.43
CA PRO A 150 -0.59 -20.52 14.95
C PRO A 150 -0.53 -21.57 16.08
N GLU A 151 -1.13 -21.24 17.22
CA GLU A 151 -1.37 -22.19 18.31
C GLU A 151 -2.18 -23.38 17.74
N PRO A 152 -1.76 -24.64 17.94
CA PRO A 152 -2.52 -25.78 17.48
C PRO A 152 -3.88 -25.78 18.18
N ASP A 153 -4.95 -26.01 17.41
CA ASP A 153 -6.31 -26.14 17.95
C ASP A 153 -6.31 -27.07 19.17
N PRO A 154 -7.05 -26.72 20.24
CA PRO A 154 -7.19 -27.62 21.38
C PRO A 154 -7.78 -28.94 20.86
N PRO A 155 -7.28 -30.10 21.31
CA PRO A 155 -7.72 -31.39 20.79
C PRO A 155 -9.24 -31.51 21.02
N GLY A 156 -9.99 -31.40 19.92
CA GLY A 156 -11.41 -31.68 19.88
C GLY A 156 -11.62 -33.09 20.40
N LYS A 157 -12.56 -33.23 21.35
CA LYS A 157 -12.97 -34.52 21.91
C LYS A 157 -13.52 -35.41 20.79
N SER A 158 -12.64 -36.16 20.14
CA SER A 158 -13.02 -37.26 19.26
C SER A 158 -13.65 -38.35 20.13
N ARG A 159 -14.95 -38.57 19.90
CA ARG A 159 -15.69 -39.73 20.43
C ARG A 159 -14.97 -41.00 19.97
N ARG A 160 -14.31 -41.67 20.92
CA ARG A 160 -13.83 -43.05 20.78
C ARG A 160 -15.01 -43.92 20.33
N ARG A 161 -14.90 -44.49 19.14
CA ARG A 161 -15.66 -45.68 18.74
C ARG A 161 -14.68 -46.84 18.87
N GLU A 162 -14.96 -47.72 19.82
CA GLU A 162 -14.24 -48.96 20.04
C GLU A 162 -14.32 -49.84 18.79
N GLN A 163 -13.19 -50.39 18.37
CA GLN A 163 -13.15 -51.66 17.66
C GLN A 163 -11.87 -52.39 18.05
N GLU A 164 -12.09 -53.57 18.64
CA GLU A 164 -11.11 -54.54 19.11
C GLU A 164 -10.31 -55.15 17.95
N GLY A 165 -9.06 -55.51 18.21
CA GLY A 165 -8.22 -56.27 17.29
C GLY A 165 -6.84 -56.54 17.86
N SER A 166 -6.67 -57.76 18.37
CA SER A 166 -5.51 -58.31 19.07
C SER A 166 -4.25 -58.47 18.20
N VAL A 167 -3.05 -58.42 18.80
CA VAL A 167 -2.05 -59.52 18.86
C VAL A 167 -0.65 -59.00 19.26
N ALA A 168 -0.13 -59.63 20.32
CA ALA A 168 1.23 -59.81 20.85
C ALA A 168 2.41 -59.77 19.84
N SER A 169 3.70 -59.66 20.19
CA SER A 169 4.50 -59.46 21.42
C SER A 169 5.97 -59.37 20.98
N GLY A 170 6.79 -58.64 21.74
CA GLY A 170 8.16 -59.09 22.07
C GLY A 170 9.33 -58.45 21.31
N GLY A 171 10.30 -57.95 22.09
CA GLY A 171 11.71 -58.11 21.75
C GLY A 171 12.58 -56.85 21.78
N ASP A 172 13.14 -56.60 22.96
CA ASP A 172 14.33 -55.83 23.33
C ASP A 172 15.41 -55.53 22.28
N GLY A 173 16.12 -54.40 22.48
CA GLY A 173 17.45 -54.18 21.91
C GLY A 173 17.90 -52.72 21.99
N ALA A 174 18.62 -52.39 23.07
CA ALA A 174 19.18 -51.07 23.32
C ALA A 174 20.64 -50.93 22.83
N VAL A 175 21.07 -49.66 22.68
CA VAL A 175 22.47 -49.13 22.66
C VAL A 175 23.25 -49.49 21.37
N GLU A 176 24.00 -48.63 20.67
CA GLU A 176 24.97 -47.63 21.13
C GLU A 176 25.32 -46.61 20.02
N LEU A 177 25.85 -45.48 20.48
CA LEU A 177 26.36 -44.32 19.76
C LEU A 177 27.69 -44.58 19.03
N VAL A 178 28.26 -43.53 18.43
CA VAL A 178 29.65 -43.33 17.92
C VAL A 178 29.76 -43.39 16.39
N SER A 179 30.49 -42.56 15.63
CA SER A 179 30.99 -41.17 15.69
C SER A 179 31.70 -40.88 14.34
N PHE A 180 31.88 -39.60 14.00
CA PHE A 180 32.96 -39.00 13.16
C PHE A 180 33.14 -39.32 11.64
N ARG A 181 32.83 -38.28 10.82
CA ARG A 181 33.59 -37.58 9.72
C ARG A 181 34.90 -38.20 9.13
N PRO A 182 35.44 -37.70 7.98
CA PRO A 182 34.84 -37.20 6.70
C PRO A 182 35.64 -37.59 5.41
N SER A 183 35.15 -37.12 4.25
CA SER A 183 35.85 -36.75 2.99
C SER A 183 36.13 -37.82 1.90
N GLY A 184 35.70 -37.54 0.66
CA GLY A 184 36.19 -38.20 -0.56
C GLY A 184 35.29 -38.03 -1.79
N THR A 185 35.76 -37.25 -2.77
CA THR A 185 35.15 -36.88 -4.06
C THR A 185 35.26 -37.96 -5.15
N THR A 186 34.19 -38.26 -5.91
CA THR A 186 34.22 -38.49 -7.39
C THR A 186 32.80 -38.60 -8.00
N PHE A 187 32.54 -37.89 -9.11
CA PHE A 187 31.45 -38.11 -10.09
C PHE A 187 31.97 -39.06 -11.21
N PRO A 188 31.19 -39.71 -12.13
CA PRO A 188 29.88 -39.30 -12.69
C PRO A 188 28.86 -40.43 -13.06
N GLY A 189 27.61 -40.06 -13.41
CA GLY A 189 26.81 -40.80 -14.41
C GLY A 189 25.32 -41.06 -14.13
N LYS A 190 24.47 -40.38 -14.94
CA LYS A 190 23.08 -40.69 -15.35
C LYS A 190 21.89 -40.45 -14.39
N ASP A 191 20.94 -39.68 -14.93
CA ASP A 191 19.65 -39.15 -14.44
C ASP A 191 18.69 -40.26 -13.91
N PRO A 192 17.57 -39.97 -13.18
CA PRO A 192 16.86 -38.68 -12.99
C PRO A 192 16.46 -38.37 -11.52
N GLU A 193 15.77 -37.24 -11.32
CA GLU A 193 15.10 -36.75 -10.08
C GLU A 193 15.87 -35.82 -9.12
N GLN A 194 15.16 -34.75 -8.76
CA GLN A 194 15.26 -33.87 -7.58
C GLN A 194 16.38 -32.82 -7.46
N GLY A 195 15.93 -31.60 -7.12
CA GLY A 195 16.72 -30.47 -6.60
C GLY A 195 16.60 -29.20 -7.45
N GLY A 196 16.24 -28.03 -6.94
CA GLY A 196 15.99 -27.66 -5.55
C GLY A 196 15.72 -26.17 -5.39
N SER A 197 15.28 -25.84 -4.17
CA SER A 197 15.71 -24.68 -3.39
C SER A 197 15.80 -23.32 -4.12
N GLY A 198 14.64 -22.78 -4.49
CA GLY A 198 14.46 -21.33 -4.44
C GLY A 198 14.22 -20.92 -2.99
N THR A 199 14.92 -19.89 -2.53
CA THR A 199 14.64 -19.18 -1.27
C THR A 199 13.18 -18.73 -1.26
N GLY A 200 12.32 -19.54 -0.66
CA GLY A 200 10.90 -19.24 -0.55
C GLY A 200 10.67 -18.19 0.52
N GLU A 201 10.27 -16.98 0.10
CA GLU A 201 9.48 -16.11 0.96
C GLU A 201 8.33 -16.95 1.52
N THR A 202 8.34 -17.19 2.82
CA THR A 202 7.37 -18.07 3.48
C THR A 202 6.01 -17.37 3.49
N GLN A 203 5.22 -17.54 2.43
CA GLN A 203 3.83 -17.09 2.35
C GLN A 203 3.02 -17.85 3.39
N ARG A 204 2.69 -17.20 4.51
CA ARG A 204 1.80 -17.73 5.54
C ARG A 204 0.46 -17.02 5.44
N SER A 205 -0.61 -17.79 5.20
CA SER A 205 -1.97 -17.29 5.30
C SER A 205 -2.28 -17.00 6.78
N CYS A 206 -2.64 -15.76 7.08
CA CYS A 206 -3.21 -15.38 8.37
C CYS A 206 -4.70 -15.14 8.17
N SER A 207 -5.54 -15.40 9.18
CA SER A 207 -6.96 -15.05 9.13
C SER A 207 -7.25 -14.12 10.31
N VAL A 208 -7.00 -12.83 10.11
CA VAL A 208 -7.24 -11.79 11.13
C VAL A 208 -8.46 -10.99 10.74
N LYS A 209 -9.49 -10.99 11.59
CA LYS A 209 -10.71 -10.22 11.36
C LYS A 209 -10.41 -8.73 11.31
N CYS A 210 -10.96 -8.05 10.32
CA CYS A 210 -10.86 -6.61 10.15
C CYS A 210 -12.19 -6.03 9.66
N PHE A 211 -12.30 -4.70 9.69
CA PHE A 211 -13.42 -3.98 9.10
C PHE A 211 -12.90 -2.86 8.22
N LEU A 212 -13.55 -2.66 7.08
CA LEU A 212 -13.27 -1.58 6.15
C LEU A 212 -14.47 -0.64 6.06
N ASP A 213 -14.18 0.66 6.02
CA ASP A 213 -15.14 1.71 5.73
C ASP A 213 -14.60 2.56 4.57
N GLY A 214 -15.44 2.80 3.56
CA GLY A 214 -15.05 3.42 2.30
C GLY A 214 -15.63 2.69 1.07
N PRO A 215 -15.12 2.99 -0.13
CA PRO A 215 -13.96 3.84 -0.41
C PRO A 215 -14.28 5.34 -0.35
N TYR A 216 -13.27 6.13 0.02
CA TYR A 216 -13.32 7.58 0.06
C TYR A 216 -12.49 8.18 -1.08
N GLY A 217 -13.14 9.07 -1.83
CA GLY A 217 -12.60 9.62 -3.06
C GLY A 217 -11.54 10.71 -2.89
N THR A 218 -10.65 10.80 -3.88
CA THR A 218 -9.61 11.84 -3.94
C THR A 218 -9.63 12.62 -5.26
N PRO A 219 -9.09 13.85 -5.29
CA PRO A 219 -9.05 14.68 -6.52
C PRO A 219 -8.30 14.02 -7.71
N SER A 220 -7.45 13.05 -7.41
CA SER A 220 -6.57 12.32 -8.35
C SER A 220 -7.30 11.35 -9.27
N ARG A 221 -8.61 11.17 -9.07
CA ARG A 221 -9.52 10.57 -10.06
C ARG A 221 -9.47 11.27 -11.43
N ARG A 222 -9.11 12.57 -11.48
CA ARG A 222 -8.97 13.36 -12.72
C ARG A 222 -7.68 13.07 -13.51
N ILE A 223 -6.84 12.14 -13.07
CA ILE A 223 -5.62 11.76 -13.78
C ILE A 223 -5.97 11.18 -15.15
N PHE A 224 -6.97 10.30 -15.22
CA PHE A 224 -7.34 9.61 -16.45
C PHE A 224 -7.90 10.56 -17.53
N THR A 225 -8.50 11.68 -17.13
CA THR A 225 -9.02 12.73 -18.05
C THR A 225 -8.00 13.83 -18.38
N SER A 226 -6.75 13.66 -17.97
CA SER A 226 -5.66 14.57 -18.31
C SER A 226 -4.90 14.02 -19.53
N GLU A 227 -4.40 14.88 -20.41
CA GLU A 227 -3.62 14.43 -21.59
C GLU A 227 -2.17 14.13 -21.19
N HIS A 228 -1.58 15.00 -20.37
CA HIS A 228 -0.25 14.85 -19.81
C HIS A 228 -0.32 14.99 -18.29
N ALA A 229 -0.11 13.89 -17.56
CA ALA A 229 -0.15 13.88 -16.10
C ALA A 229 1.26 13.90 -15.51
N VAL A 230 1.53 14.82 -14.59
CA VAL A 230 2.75 14.84 -13.78
C VAL A 230 2.38 14.44 -12.36
N LEU A 231 2.85 13.28 -11.92
CA LEU A 231 2.55 12.70 -10.62
C LEU A 231 3.76 12.90 -9.71
N ILE A 232 3.62 13.70 -8.65
CA ILE A 232 4.72 14.06 -7.75
C ILE A 232 4.44 13.50 -6.35
N GLY A 233 5.17 12.46 -5.97
CA GLY A 233 5.08 11.86 -4.63
C GLY A 233 6.30 12.19 -3.77
N ALA A 234 6.08 12.57 -2.52
CA ALA A 234 7.15 12.83 -1.56
C ALA A 234 6.95 12.05 -0.25
N GLY A 235 7.95 11.25 0.14
CA GLY A 235 7.90 10.44 1.36
C GLY A 235 6.73 9.44 1.37
N ILE A 236 5.95 9.41 2.47
CA ILE A 236 4.79 8.51 2.61
C ILE A 236 3.66 8.81 1.59
N GLY A 237 3.66 10.00 0.98
CA GLY A 237 2.70 10.39 -0.04
C GLY A 237 2.79 9.60 -1.35
N ILE A 238 3.64 8.57 -1.43
CA ILE A 238 3.82 7.74 -2.61
C ILE A 238 2.73 6.68 -2.78
N THR A 239 2.15 6.20 -1.67
CA THR A 239 1.20 5.07 -1.64
C THR A 239 0.00 5.22 -2.58
N PRO A 240 -0.72 6.36 -2.66
CA PRO A 240 -1.84 6.50 -3.60
C PRO A 240 -1.40 6.34 -5.07
N PHE A 241 -0.17 6.75 -5.40
CA PHE A 241 0.36 6.60 -6.75
C PHE A 241 0.65 5.14 -7.12
N ALA A 242 0.80 4.23 -6.15
CA ALA A 242 0.94 2.80 -6.44
C ALA A 242 -0.30 2.25 -7.16
N SER A 243 -1.49 2.57 -6.64
CA SER A 243 -2.76 2.15 -7.22
C SER A 243 -2.99 2.82 -8.58
N ILE A 244 -2.69 4.11 -8.67
CA ILE A 244 -2.84 4.90 -9.90
C ILE A 244 -1.93 4.37 -11.01
N LEU A 245 -0.64 4.16 -10.75
CA LEU A 245 0.32 3.69 -11.76
C LEU A 245 -0.02 2.28 -12.26
N GLN A 246 -0.41 1.37 -11.35
CA GLN A 246 -0.86 0.03 -11.76
C GLN A 246 -2.12 0.09 -12.62
N SER A 247 -3.11 0.91 -12.24
CA SER A 247 -4.33 1.09 -13.04
C SER A 247 -4.02 1.71 -14.41
N ILE A 248 -3.16 2.73 -14.45
CA ILE A 248 -2.68 3.33 -15.72
C ILE A 248 -2.07 2.26 -16.62
N MET A 249 -1.18 1.40 -16.10
CA MET A 249 -0.54 0.34 -16.88
C MET A 249 -1.54 -0.73 -17.33
N PHE A 250 -2.47 -1.13 -16.46
CA PHE A 250 -3.51 -2.09 -16.80
C PHE A 250 -4.37 -1.60 -17.97
N ARG A 251 -4.84 -0.35 -17.90
CA ARG A 251 -5.65 0.28 -18.95
C ARG A 251 -4.85 0.49 -20.24
N TYR A 252 -3.57 0.86 -20.12
CA TYR A 252 -2.66 1.00 -21.24
C TYR A 252 -2.49 -0.33 -22.00
N ARG A 253 -2.19 -1.41 -21.26
CA ARG A 253 -2.07 -2.78 -21.80
C ARG A 253 -3.35 -3.20 -22.51
N ARG A 254 -4.49 -2.99 -21.87
CA ARG A 254 -5.81 -3.38 -22.39
C ARG A 254 -6.15 -2.70 -23.72
N ARG A 255 -5.81 -1.42 -23.88
CA ARG A 255 -6.00 -0.70 -25.16
C ARG A 255 -5.18 -1.29 -26.28
N ARG A 256 -3.94 -1.68 -26.00
CA ARG A 256 -3.04 -2.30 -26.99
C ARG A 256 -3.40 -3.74 -27.36
N GLN A 257 -4.27 -4.38 -26.57
CA GLN A 257 -4.84 -5.68 -26.91
C GLN A 257 -6.03 -5.60 -27.88
N SER A 258 -6.40 -4.40 -28.33
CA SER A 258 -7.46 -4.20 -29.34
C SER A 258 -6.85 -4.13 -30.74
N CYS A 259 -7.45 -4.82 -31.70
CA CYS A 259 -6.91 -4.97 -33.05
C CYS A 259 -6.86 -3.61 -33.80
N PRO A 260 -5.69 -3.13 -34.23
CA PRO A 260 -5.55 -1.83 -34.91
C PRO A 260 -6.27 -1.74 -36.26
N SER A 261 -6.55 -2.87 -36.91
CA SER A 261 -7.14 -2.89 -38.27
C SER A 261 -8.68 -2.91 -38.26
N CYS A 262 -9.32 -3.44 -37.22
CA CYS A 262 -10.77 -3.61 -37.18
C CYS A 262 -11.44 -3.13 -35.89
N GLY A 263 -10.68 -2.64 -34.89
CA GLY A 263 -11.23 -2.14 -33.63
C GLY A 263 -11.79 -3.22 -32.70
N PHE A 264 -11.61 -4.51 -33.03
CA PHE A 264 -12.08 -5.62 -32.20
C PHE A 264 -11.25 -5.70 -30.91
N SER A 265 -11.93 -5.61 -29.77
CA SER A 265 -11.32 -5.77 -28.45
C SER A 265 -11.67 -7.15 -27.91
N TRP A 266 -10.67 -7.93 -27.50
CA TRP A 266 -10.83 -9.26 -26.87
C TRP A 266 -11.35 -9.18 -25.42
N SER A 267 -12.02 -8.08 -25.06
CA SER A 267 -12.33 -7.72 -23.69
C SER A 267 -13.77 -7.22 -23.60
N GLU A 268 -14.64 -8.00 -22.95
CA GLU A 268 -16.09 -7.76 -22.85
C GLU A 268 -16.48 -6.62 -21.87
N GLU A 269 -15.54 -6.03 -21.12
CA GLU A 269 -15.87 -5.10 -20.03
C GLU A 269 -15.87 -3.61 -20.44
N ARG A 270 -16.96 -3.05 -20.96
CA ARG A 270 -17.09 -1.60 -21.29
C ARG A 270 -16.87 -0.64 -20.10
N TRP A 271 -15.62 -0.36 -19.73
CA TRP A 271 -15.26 0.56 -18.65
C TRP A 271 -13.97 1.33 -18.99
N ASP A 272 -13.86 2.00 -20.16
CA ASP A 272 -12.70 2.89 -20.41
C ASP A 272 -12.81 3.86 -21.61
N GLU A 273 -14.00 4.39 -21.88
CA GLU A 273 -14.19 5.39 -22.96
C GLU A 273 -13.51 6.75 -22.67
N GLU A 274 -13.06 7.03 -21.44
CA GLU A 274 -12.70 8.39 -21.02
C GLU A 274 -11.20 8.65 -20.73
N MET A 275 -10.31 7.65 -20.85
CA MET A 275 -8.89 7.90 -20.56
C MET A 275 -8.20 8.63 -21.73
N THR A 276 -8.02 9.95 -21.61
CA THR A 276 -7.34 10.81 -22.60
C THR A 276 -5.83 10.87 -22.42
N LEU A 277 -5.30 10.13 -21.45
CA LEU A 277 -3.90 10.17 -21.02
C LEU A 277 -2.94 9.65 -22.10
N ARG A 278 -2.02 10.51 -22.52
CA ARG A 278 -1.00 10.27 -23.56
C ARG A 278 0.40 10.10 -22.99
N LYS A 279 0.69 10.73 -21.84
CA LYS A 279 2.01 10.73 -21.20
C LYS A 279 1.86 10.89 -19.69
N VAL A 280 2.72 10.18 -18.96
CA VAL A 280 2.83 10.26 -17.49
C VAL A 280 4.28 10.50 -17.10
N ASP A 281 4.52 11.57 -16.36
CA ASP A 281 5.79 11.83 -15.69
C ASP A 281 5.61 11.59 -14.21
N PHE A 282 6.25 10.55 -13.69
CA PHE A 282 6.21 10.20 -12.29
C PHE A 282 7.50 10.66 -11.59
N ILE A 283 7.37 11.67 -10.74
CA ILE A 283 8.47 12.26 -9.97
C ILE A 283 8.37 11.81 -8.53
N TRP A 284 9.33 11.00 -8.09
CA TRP A 284 9.42 10.55 -6.70
C TRP A 284 10.56 11.24 -5.98
N ILE A 285 10.25 11.91 -4.87
CA ILE A 285 11.22 12.59 -4.02
C ILE A 285 11.29 11.87 -2.68
N THR A 286 12.46 11.32 -2.35
CA THR A 286 12.70 10.69 -1.06
C THR A 286 13.96 11.22 -0.38
N ARG A 287 14.01 11.09 0.94
CA ARG A 287 15.22 11.28 1.74
C ARG A 287 15.96 9.97 1.95
N ASP A 288 15.28 8.84 1.94
CA ASP A 288 15.89 7.55 2.20
C ASP A 288 15.10 6.49 1.42
N GLN A 289 15.81 5.61 0.73
CA GLN A 289 15.23 4.56 -0.11
C GLN A 289 14.79 3.36 0.72
N GLN A 290 15.41 3.12 1.88
CA GLN A 290 15.15 1.92 2.69
C GLN A 290 13.67 1.82 3.08
N HIS A 291 13.00 2.96 3.28
CA HIS A 291 11.61 3.01 3.74
C HIS A 291 10.56 2.60 2.71
N LEU A 292 10.91 2.47 1.43
CA LEU A 292 9.95 2.28 0.34
C LEU A 292 10.47 1.31 -0.73
N GLN A 293 11.32 0.35 -0.35
CA GLN A 293 11.87 -0.67 -1.26
C GLN A 293 10.77 -1.43 -2.01
N TRP A 294 9.65 -1.73 -1.34
CA TRP A 294 8.49 -2.36 -1.98
C TRP A 294 7.97 -1.60 -3.19
N PHE A 295 8.04 -0.27 -3.16
CA PHE A 295 7.58 0.58 -4.24
C PHE A 295 8.56 0.57 -5.42
N LEU A 296 9.87 0.41 -5.16
CA LEU A 296 10.85 0.19 -6.22
C LEU A 296 10.57 -1.11 -6.98
N SER A 297 10.22 -2.19 -6.29
CA SER A 297 9.82 -3.45 -6.93
C SER A 297 8.59 -3.26 -7.84
N LEU A 298 7.63 -2.45 -7.41
CA LEU A 298 6.49 -2.07 -8.26
C LEU A 298 6.94 -1.26 -9.48
N LEU A 299 7.76 -0.23 -9.31
CA LEU A 299 8.26 0.58 -10.43
C LEU A 299 9.05 -0.26 -11.45
N ALA A 300 9.87 -1.20 -10.96
CA ALA A 300 10.64 -2.11 -11.80
C ALA A 300 9.71 -3.02 -12.62
N LYS A 301 8.66 -3.54 -11.99
CA LYS A 301 7.62 -4.32 -12.69
C LYS A 301 6.96 -3.49 -13.80
N LEU A 302 6.55 -2.25 -13.50
CA LEU A 302 5.90 -1.38 -14.48
C LEU A 302 6.84 -0.98 -15.63
N GLU A 303 8.12 -0.76 -15.36
CA GLU A 303 9.12 -0.44 -16.38
C GLU A 303 9.35 -1.62 -17.33
N THR A 304 9.41 -2.86 -16.80
CA THR A 304 9.48 -4.09 -17.61
C THR A 304 8.23 -4.29 -18.45
N GLU A 305 7.04 -4.18 -17.86
CA GLU A 305 5.77 -4.33 -18.59
C GLU A 305 5.63 -3.30 -19.73
N GLN A 306 6.05 -2.05 -19.52
CA GLN A 306 6.04 -1.05 -20.59
C GLN A 306 7.02 -1.40 -21.71
N ALA A 307 8.23 -1.84 -21.37
CA ALA A 307 9.26 -2.15 -22.35
C ALA A 307 8.85 -3.32 -23.27
N GLU A 308 8.07 -4.27 -22.75
CA GLU A 308 7.47 -5.36 -23.54
C GLU A 308 6.36 -4.86 -24.48
N LEU A 309 5.52 -3.92 -24.01
CA LEU A 309 4.38 -3.41 -24.79
C LEU A 309 4.78 -2.39 -25.87
N GLU A 310 5.86 -1.64 -25.65
CA GLU A 310 6.35 -0.64 -26.58
C GLU A 310 7.89 -0.55 -26.54
N PRO A 311 8.59 -1.34 -27.37
CA PRO A 311 10.03 -1.23 -27.49
C PRO A 311 10.42 0.16 -28.01
N GLY A 312 10.79 1.07 -27.11
CA GLY A 312 11.12 2.48 -27.39
C GLY A 312 10.07 3.51 -26.97
N GLY A 313 8.92 3.07 -26.45
CA GLY A 313 7.88 3.94 -25.92
C GLY A 313 8.22 4.55 -24.58
N LYS A 314 7.96 5.85 -24.42
CA LYS A 314 8.13 6.58 -23.14
C LYS A 314 6.77 7.06 -22.63
N PHE A 315 5.78 6.18 -22.55
CA PHE A 315 4.45 6.54 -22.04
C PHE A 315 4.49 6.93 -20.55
N LEU A 316 5.12 6.10 -19.72
CA LEU A 316 5.47 6.37 -18.33
C LEU A 316 6.96 6.66 -18.23
N GLU A 317 7.32 7.84 -17.76
CA GLU A 317 8.70 8.23 -17.47
C GLU A 317 8.87 8.47 -15.98
N LEU A 318 9.84 7.77 -15.39
CA LEU A 318 10.12 7.82 -13.97
C LEU A 318 11.24 8.84 -13.73
N HIS A 319 11.15 9.59 -12.63
CA HIS A 319 12.18 10.52 -12.18
C HIS A 319 12.35 10.35 -10.67
N LEU A 320 13.45 9.73 -10.26
CA LEU A 320 13.73 9.46 -8.84
C LEU A 320 14.73 10.47 -8.31
N TYR A 321 14.39 11.15 -7.21
CA TYR A 321 15.23 12.16 -6.56
C TYR A 321 15.53 11.77 -5.11
N MET A 322 16.82 11.68 -4.78
CA MET A 322 17.29 11.38 -3.44
C MET A 322 17.88 12.61 -2.77
N THR A 323 17.12 13.21 -1.88
CA THR A 323 17.47 14.49 -1.23
C THR A 323 18.52 14.39 -0.13
N SER A 324 18.80 13.19 0.38
CA SER A 324 19.92 12.92 1.30
C SER A 324 21.25 12.71 0.59
N ALA A 325 21.21 12.36 -0.70
CA ALA A 325 22.37 12.34 -1.58
C ALA A 325 22.76 13.80 -1.83
N LEU A 326 23.49 14.32 -0.84
CA LEU A 326 24.42 15.42 -0.80
C LEU A 326 24.29 16.48 -1.92
N GLY A 327 24.15 17.75 -1.50
CA GLY A 327 24.17 18.90 -2.40
C GLY A 327 25.49 19.03 -3.16
N LYS A 328 25.46 19.82 -4.25
CA LYS A 328 26.55 20.02 -5.24
C LYS A 328 27.93 20.46 -4.71
N GLY A 329 28.15 20.57 -3.41
CA GLY A 329 29.41 21.02 -2.79
C GLY A 329 30.11 19.98 -1.91
N ASP A 330 29.56 18.78 -1.73
CA ASP A 330 30.23 17.75 -0.92
C ASP A 330 31.04 16.81 -1.81
N VAL A 331 32.34 16.70 -1.56
CA VAL A 331 33.27 15.81 -2.28
C VAL A 331 32.83 14.34 -2.20
N LYS A 332 32.11 13.95 -1.13
CA LYS A 332 31.50 12.61 -1.01
C LYS A 332 30.32 12.43 -1.97
N ALA A 333 29.59 13.51 -2.29
CA ALA A 333 28.52 13.50 -3.29
C ALA A 333 29.05 13.23 -4.69
N LEU A 334 30.17 13.89 -5.03
CA LEU A 334 30.84 13.74 -6.31
C LEU A 334 31.41 12.33 -6.48
N GLY A 335 32.04 11.78 -5.44
CA GLY A 335 32.53 10.40 -5.44
C GLY A 335 31.41 9.37 -5.59
N LEU A 336 30.30 9.56 -4.85
CA LEU A 336 29.12 8.70 -4.99
C LEU A 336 28.51 8.84 -6.40
N GLN A 337 28.29 10.07 -6.89
CA GLN A 337 27.71 10.32 -8.21
C GLN A 337 28.54 9.68 -9.32
N LEU A 338 29.88 9.81 -9.25
CA LEU A 338 30.80 9.21 -10.21
C LEU A 338 30.80 7.68 -10.12
N ALA A 339 30.76 7.10 -8.91
CA ALA A 339 30.64 5.66 -8.74
C ALA A 339 29.30 5.12 -9.29
N LEU A 340 28.20 5.85 -9.08
CA LEU A 340 26.90 5.54 -9.67
C LEU A 340 26.92 5.66 -11.19
N ASP A 341 27.58 6.69 -11.75
CA ASP A 341 27.78 6.87 -13.19
C ASP A 341 28.56 5.70 -13.82
N LEU A 342 29.65 5.27 -13.17
CA LEU A 342 30.51 4.19 -13.67
C LEU A 342 29.79 2.83 -13.62
N LEU A 343 29.07 2.54 -12.53
CA LEU A 343 28.30 1.30 -12.40
C LEU A 343 27.10 1.27 -13.36
N ALA A 344 26.41 2.40 -13.54
CA ALA A 344 25.29 2.49 -14.48
C ALA A 344 25.74 2.35 -15.94
N ALA A 345 26.94 2.85 -16.30
CA ALA A 345 27.52 2.66 -17.62
C ALA A 345 27.88 1.19 -17.92
N GLN A 346 28.13 0.38 -16.89
CA GLN A 346 28.47 -1.03 -17.01
C GLN A 346 27.23 -1.95 -17.10
N GLU A 347 26.17 -1.66 -16.34
CA GLU A 347 24.99 -2.54 -16.24
C GLU A 347 23.74 -2.04 -17.01
N ASN A 348 23.77 -0.81 -17.54
CA ASN A 348 22.62 -0.13 -18.17
C ASN A 348 21.37 -0.10 -17.26
N ARG A 349 21.61 -0.11 -15.94
CA ARG A 349 20.65 -0.05 -14.84
C ARG A 349 21.24 0.82 -13.72
N ASP A 350 20.37 1.49 -12.99
CA ASP A 350 20.71 2.29 -11.82
C ASP A 350 21.19 1.39 -10.69
N SER A 351 22.40 1.64 -10.20
CA SER A 351 23.03 0.79 -9.18
C SER A 351 22.44 0.93 -7.78
N ILE A 352 21.62 1.97 -7.51
CA ILE A 352 20.93 2.12 -6.22
C ILE A 352 19.57 1.42 -6.23
N THR A 353 18.84 1.54 -7.33
CA THR A 353 17.43 1.11 -7.42
C THR A 353 17.19 -0.11 -8.29
N GLY A 354 18.14 -0.48 -9.15
CA GLY A 354 18.01 -1.56 -10.13
C GLY A 354 17.11 -1.24 -11.33
N LEU A 355 16.57 -0.01 -11.40
CA LEU A 355 15.72 0.47 -12.50
C LEU A 355 16.57 0.90 -13.70
N ARG A 356 16.03 0.92 -14.93
CA ARG A 356 16.73 1.57 -16.07
C ARG A 356 16.80 3.08 -15.87
N THR A 357 15.78 3.64 -15.21
CA THR A 357 15.73 5.04 -14.83
C THR A 357 16.76 5.37 -13.75
N ARG A 358 17.60 6.36 -14.03
CA ARG A 358 18.64 6.83 -13.10
C ARG A 358 18.09 7.66 -11.94
N THR A 359 18.57 7.38 -10.73
CA THR A 359 18.36 8.20 -9.54
C THR A 359 19.19 9.48 -9.59
N GLN A 360 18.53 10.62 -9.44
CA GLN A 360 19.16 11.95 -9.41
C GLN A 360 19.45 12.36 -7.95
N PRO A 361 20.68 12.77 -7.62
CA PRO A 361 20.99 13.27 -6.29
C PRO A 361 20.40 14.67 -6.08
N GLY A 362 20.06 14.97 -4.83
CA GLY A 362 19.58 16.28 -4.41
C GLY A 362 18.09 16.54 -4.69
N ARG A 363 17.73 17.81 -4.74
CA ARG A 363 16.35 18.26 -4.96
C ARG A 363 16.10 18.51 -6.44
N PRO A 364 14.88 18.26 -6.95
CA PRO A 364 14.53 18.59 -8.32
C PRO A 364 14.71 20.09 -8.60
N ASP A 365 15.35 20.39 -9.72
CA ASP A 365 15.37 21.72 -10.32
C ASP A 365 14.05 21.90 -11.09
N TRP A 366 13.05 22.48 -10.42
CA TRP A 366 11.69 22.56 -10.95
C TRP A 366 11.59 23.31 -12.27
N ASP A 367 12.44 24.30 -12.52
CA ASP A 367 12.43 25.05 -13.77
C ASP A 367 12.92 24.19 -14.94
N LYS A 368 13.96 23.37 -14.71
CA LYS A 368 14.41 22.39 -15.71
C LYS A 368 13.42 21.26 -15.91
N VAL A 369 12.88 20.72 -14.83
CA VAL A 369 11.92 19.60 -14.88
C VAL A 369 10.65 20.03 -15.60
N PHE A 370 10.05 21.16 -15.20
CA PHE A 370 8.83 21.65 -15.85
C PHE A 370 9.10 22.24 -17.24
N GLY A 371 10.29 22.81 -17.48
CA GLY A 371 10.73 23.19 -18.82
C GLY A 371 10.79 21.99 -19.77
N LYS A 372 11.34 20.86 -19.32
CA LYS A 372 11.34 19.60 -20.10
C LYS A 372 9.92 19.11 -20.35
N VAL A 373 9.08 19.02 -19.31
CA VAL A 373 7.68 18.59 -19.42
C VAL A 373 6.91 19.47 -20.42
N ALA A 374 7.10 20.80 -20.38
CA ALA A 374 6.48 21.72 -21.33
C ALA A 374 6.98 21.50 -22.76
N ALA A 375 8.27 21.23 -22.95
CA ALA A 375 8.89 21.03 -24.26
C ALA A 375 8.41 19.74 -24.96
N GLU A 376 7.97 18.73 -24.21
CA GLU A 376 7.45 17.48 -24.80
C GLU A 376 6.09 17.64 -25.49
N GLN A 377 5.36 18.73 -25.19
CA GLN A 377 4.08 19.11 -25.84
C GLN A 377 3.07 17.94 -25.95
N ARG A 378 2.92 17.13 -24.89
CA ARG A 378 2.01 15.97 -24.87
C ARG A 378 0.55 16.31 -24.52
N GLY A 379 0.17 17.58 -24.64
CA GLY A 379 -1.17 18.09 -24.37
C GLY A 379 -1.24 18.97 -23.12
N LYS A 380 -2.45 19.17 -22.59
CA LYS A 380 -2.69 19.96 -21.38
C LYS A 380 -2.09 19.27 -20.16
N VAL A 381 -1.06 19.90 -19.58
CA VAL A 381 -0.34 19.38 -18.41
C VAL A 381 -1.13 19.62 -17.12
N ARG A 382 -1.31 18.55 -16.35
CA ARG A 382 -1.87 18.60 -14.99
C ARG A 382 -0.95 17.92 -14.00
N VAL A 383 -0.59 18.64 -12.95
CA VAL A 383 0.30 18.22 -11.87
C VAL A 383 -0.52 17.77 -10.67
N PHE A 384 -0.30 16.54 -10.22
CA PHE A 384 -0.88 15.94 -9.03
C PHE A 384 0.22 15.76 -8.00
N PHE A 385 0.09 16.37 -6.82
CA PHE A 385 1.13 16.36 -5.80
C PHE A 385 0.66 15.76 -4.49
N CYS A 386 1.39 14.79 -3.96
CA CYS A 386 1.18 14.26 -2.61
C CYS A 386 2.46 14.37 -1.76
N GLY A 387 2.39 15.14 -0.67
CA GLY A 387 3.52 15.35 0.22
C GLY A 387 3.36 16.57 1.14
N SER A 388 4.49 17.05 1.69
CA SER A 388 4.49 18.15 2.67
C SER A 388 3.88 19.45 2.14
N ALA A 389 3.21 20.20 3.02
CA ALA A 389 2.60 21.48 2.66
C ALA A 389 3.62 22.54 2.19
N GLY A 390 4.85 22.49 2.71
CA GLY A 390 5.95 23.36 2.27
C GLY A 390 6.31 23.12 0.81
N LEU A 391 6.51 21.85 0.43
CA LEU A 391 6.83 21.49 -0.95
C LEU A 391 5.65 21.77 -1.91
N ALA A 392 4.41 21.55 -1.46
CA ALA A 392 3.22 21.89 -2.25
C ALA A 392 3.18 23.37 -2.66
N LYS A 393 3.59 24.29 -1.76
CA LYS A 393 3.63 25.73 -2.06
C LYS A 393 4.65 26.06 -3.15
N VAL A 394 5.82 25.41 -3.10
CA VAL A 394 6.90 25.59 -4.10
C VAL A 394 6.42 25.10 -5.46
N ILE A 395 5.94 23.86 -5.55
CA ILE A 395 5.47 23.26 -6.81
C ILE A 395 4.33 24.09 -7.41
N ARG A 396 3.36 24.51 -6.60
CA ARG A 396 2.26 25.37 -7.05
C ARG A 396 2.74 26.67 -7.69
N ARG A 397 3.83 27.27 -7.18
CA ARG A 397 4.41 28.49 -7.76
C ARG A 397 4.97 28.21 -9.15
N HIS A 398 5.75 27.13 -9.31
CA HIS A 398 6.28 26.74 -10.62
C HIS A 398 5.15 26.35 -11.59
N CYS A 399 4.13 25.61 -11.15
CA CYS A 399 2.97 25.30 -12.00
C CYS A 399 2.31 26.57 -12.55
N ARG A 400 2.16 27.63 -11.74
CA ARG A 400 1.63 28.92 -12.21
C ARG A 400 2.52 29.57 -13.26
N SER A 401 3.85 29.50 -13.09
CA SER A 401 4.82 30.03 -14.06
C SER A 401 4.74 29.35 -15.42
N PHE A 402 4.50 28.03 -15.43
CA PHE A 402 4.40 27.22 -16.64
C PHE A 402 2.96 27.04 -17.17
N GLY A 403 1.95 27.65 -16.53
CA GLY A 403 0.55 27.51 -16.92
C GLY A 403 -0.05 26.11 -16.67
N PHE A 404 0.55 25.31 -15.80
CA PHE A 404 0.10 23.95 -15.49
C PHE A 404 -1.03 23.96 -14.45
N ALA A 405 -2.03 23.10 -14.65
CA ALA A 405 -3.07 22.88 -13.64
C ALA A 405 -2.50 22.12 -12.44
N PHE A 406 -2.78 22.56 -11.22
CA PHE A 406 -2.21 21.95 -10.00
C PHE A 406 -3.31 21.42 -9.06
N SER A 407 -3.22 20.14 -8.72
CA SER A 407 -4.08 19.46 -7.75
C SER A 407 -3.25 18.98 -6.56
N LYS A 408 -3.63 19.43 -5.35
CA LYS A 408 -2.95 19.01 -4.12
C LYS A 408 -3.67 17.83 -3.47
N GLU A 409 -2.90 16.77 -3.31
CA GLU A 409 -3.06 15.62 -2.43
C GLU A 409 -3.10 15.98 -0.95
N ASN A 410 -4.14 15.63 -0.19
CA ASN A 410 -3.98 15.46 1.26
C ASN A 410 -4.33 14.00 1.58
N PHE A 411 -3.33 13.23 1.99
CA PHE A 411 -3.49 11.86 2.50
C PHE A 411 -2.93 11.81 3.91
#